data_AF-A0A5K0Y076-F1
#
_entry.id   AF-A0A5K0Y076-F1
#
_cell.length_a   1.000
_cell.length_b   1.000
_cell.length_c   1.000
_cell.angle_alpha   90.00
_cell.angle_beta   90.00
_cell.angle_gamma   90.00
#
_symmetry.space_group_name_H-M   'P 1'
#
loop_
_entity.id
_entity.type
_entity.pdbx_description
1 polymer ?
#
loop_
_entity_poly.entity_id
_entity_poly.type
_entity_poly.pdbx_seq_one_letter_code
_entity_poly.pdbx_strand_id
1 'polypeptide(L)'
;TFVRADGAFVPFSDSFDMSKVTTKVKGVGEMGEVMRVDLQAPVGSLIGKRVVKVGRSSGLTKGTILAYALEYNDEKGICFFTDFLVVGENRQTFDLEGDSGSLILVVGDDIEKPRPIGIIWGGTANRGRLKLKDGLGPENWTSAVDLGRLLDLLQLDLVTTDVSLQ
;
A
#
# COMPACT_ATOMS: atom_id res chain seq x y z
N THR A 1 23.53 -7.22 -4.26
CA THR A 1 22.26 -7.56 -4.92
C THR A 1 21.22 -6.52 -4.57
N PHE A 2 20.39 -6.11 -5.54
CA PHE A 2 19.34 -5.13 -5.33
C PHE A 2 17.99 -5.80 -5.53
N VAL A 3 17.02 -5.47 -4.67
CA VAL A 3 15.64 -5.93 -4.77
C VAL A 3 14.74 -4.71 -4.90
N ARG A 4 13.89 -4.72 -5.92
CA ARG A 4 12.89 -3.68 -6.16
C ARG A 4 11.51 -4.25 -5.92
N ALA A 5 10.61 -3.35 -5.52
CA ALA A 5 9.23 -3.71 -5.31
C ALA A 5 8.60 -4.32 -6.57
N ASP A 6 7.81 -5.37 -6.36
CA ASP A 6 7.19 -6.19 -7.39
C ASP A 6 5.67 -5.99 -7.37
N GLY A 7 5.07 -6.04 -8.55
CA GLY A 7 3.64 -5.86 -8.74
C GLY A 7 3.19 -6.63 -9.97
N ALA A 8 2.09 -7.36 -9.83
CA ALA A 8 1.53 -8.18 -10.88
C ALA A 8 0.03 -7.96 -10.97
N PHE A 9 -0.50 -8.20 -12.16
CA PHE A 9 -1.94 -8.30 -12.40
C PHE A 9 -2.28 -9.73 -12.76
N VAL A 10 -3.38 -10.24 -12.20
CA VAL A 10 -3.91 -11.56 -12.50
C VAL A 10 -5.31 -11.36 -13.09
N PRO A 11 -5.53 -11.65 -14.38
CA PRO A 11 -6.86 -11.56 -14.96
C PRO A 11 -7.78 -12.61 -14.33
N PHE A 12 -9.07 -12.27 -14.21
CA PHE A 12 -10.07 -13.26 -13.86
C PHE A 12 -10.20 -14.31 -14.96
N SER A 13 -10.56 -15.54 -14.57
CA SER A 13 -10.96 -16.59 -15.50
C SER A 13 -12.26 -16.18 -16.20
N ASP A 14 -12.45 -16.57 -17.47
CA ASP A 14 -13.70 -16.34 -18.22
C ASP A 14 -14.93 -16.93 -17.54
N SER A 15 -14.72 -17.96 -16.70
CA SER A 15 -15.77 -18.62 -15.91
C SER A 15 -16.04 -17.97 -14.55
N PHE A 16 -15.34 -16.89 -14.20
CA PHE A 16 -15.51 -16.22 -12.93
C PHE A 16 -16.80 -15.39 -12.92
N ASP A 17 -17.59 -15.57 -11.87
CA ASP A 17 -18.84 -14.86 -11.68
C ASP A 17 -18.58 -13.43 -11.20
N MET A 18 -18.57 -12.49 -12.14
CA MET A 18 -18.35 -11.05 -11.88
C MET A 18 -19.38 -10.43 -10.94
N SER A 19 -20.56 -11.04 -10.75
CA SER A 19 -21.55 -10.54 -9.78
C SER A 19 -21.09 -10.62 -8.32
N LYS A 20 -20.02 -11.38 -8.06
CA LYS A 20 -19.38 -11.49 -6.74
C LYS A 20 -18.36 -10.39 -6.47
N VAL A 21 -18.05 -9.56 -7.46
CA VAL A 21 -17.12 -8.43 -7.33
C VAL A 21 -17.89 -7.19 -6.94
N THR A 22 -17.34 -6.43 -6.00
CA THR A 22 -17.83 -5.09 -5.67
C THR A 22 -16.67 -4.12 -5.66
N THR A 23 -16.94 -2.87 -6.01
CA THR A 23 -15.96 -1.78 -5.88
C THR A 23 -15.81 -1.26 -4.44
N LYS A 24 -16.58 -1.81 -3.49
CA LYS A 24 -16.53 -1.42 -2.08
C LYS A 24 -15.47 -2.19 -1.32
N VAL A 25 -14.69 -1.48 -0.52
CA VAL A 25 -13.71 -2.07 0.38
C VAL A 25 -14.37 -2.42 1.71
N LYS A 26 -14.26 -3.68 2.10
CA LYS A 26 -14.90 -4.23 3.31
C LYS A 26 -14.53 -3.43 4.56
N GLY A 27 -15.52 -2.86 5.24
CA GLY A 27 -15.31 -2.08 6.46
C GLY A 27 -14.75 -0.67 6.25
N VAL A 28 -14.57 -0.24 5.00
CA VAL A 28 -14.09 1.09 4.62
C VAL A 28 -15.14 1.84 3.78
N GLY A 29 -15.77 1.15 2.82
CA GLY A 29 -16.82 1.72 1.97
C GLY A 29 -16.37 1.94 0.53
N GLU A 30 -16.95 2.93 -0.13
CA GLU A 30 -16.62 3.28 -1.51
C GLU A 30 -15.26 3.98 -1.60
N MET A 31 -14.53 3.69 -2.67
CA MET A 31 -13.25 4.33 -2.95
C MET A 31 -13.43 5.56 -3.84
N GLY A 32 -12.54 6.53 -3.68
CA GLY A 32 -12.33 7.59 -4.65
C GLY A 32 -11.34 7.18 -5.73
N GLU A 33 -10.96 8.14 -6.57
CA GLU A 33 -9.92 7.94 -7.58
C GLU A 33 -8.54 7.67 -6.95
N VAL A 34 -7.71 6.95 -7.71
CA VAL A 34 -6.31 6.71 -7.37
C VAL A 34 -5.61 8.05 -7.04
N MET A 35 -4.96 8.11 -5.89
CA MET A 35 -4.08 9.19 -5.52
C MET A 35 -2.73 8.97 -6.19
N ARG A 36 -2.49 9.69 -7.29
CA ARG A 36 -1.16 9.73 -7.93
C ARG A 36 -0.21 10.58 -7.10
N VAL A 37 1.01 10.09 -6.94
CA VAL A 37 2.07 10.82 -6.25
C VAL A 37 2.62 11.91 -7.17
N ASP A 38 2.62 13.15 -6.69
CA ASP A 38 3.26 14.28 -7.35
C ASP A 38 4.58 14.61 -6.64
N LEU A 39 5.71 14.38 -7.31
CA LEU A 39 7.04 14.64 -6.77
C LEU A 39 7.37 16.14 -6.69
N GLN A 40 6.58 17.01 -7.32
CA GLN A 40 6.72 18.46 -7.23
C GLN A 40 5.92 19.06 -6.06
N ALA A 41 4.99 18.29 -5.49
CA ALA A 41 4.20 18.73 -4.36
C ALA A 41 5.02 18.80 -3.06
N PRO A 42 4.61 19.62 -2.08
CA PRO A 42 5.27 19.65 -0.76
C PRO A 42 5.30 18.26 -0.12
N VAL A 43 6.36 17.93 0.63
CA VAL A 43 6.53 16.62 1.29
C VAL A 43 5.33 16.22 2.16
N GLY A 44 4.71 17.19 2.87
CA GLY A 44 3.52 16.96 3.70
C GLY A 44 2.24 16.63 2.90
N SER A 45 2.26 16.74 1.58
CA SER A 45 1.20 16.23 0.70
C SER A 45 1.14 14.70 0.68
N LEU A 46 2.18 14.01 1.16
CA LEU A 46 2.28 12.56 1.17
C LEU A 46 2.67 12.02 2.53
N ILE A 47 3.76 12.54 3.08
CA ILE A 47 4.32 12.08 4.35
C ILE A 47 3.46 12.58 5.51
N GLY A 48 3.15 11.69 6.45
CA GLY A 48 2.27 11.96 7.58
C GLY A 48 0.79 11.71 7.30
N LYS A 49 0.41 11.35 6.06
CA LYS A 49 -0.98 11.00 5.77
C LYS A 49 -1.39 9.69 6.43
N ARG A 50 -2.60 9.68 6.98
CA ARG A 50 -3.25 8.48 7.52
C ARG A 50 -3.67 7.56 6.38
N VAL A 51 -3.43 6.27 6.57
CA VAL A 51 -3.82 5.24 5.62
C VAL A 51 -4.52 4.09 6.32
N VAL A 52 -5.36 3.38 5.57
CA VAL A 52 -5.98 2.13 5.98
C VAL A 52 -5.73 1.05 4.94
N LYS A 53 -5.78 -0.21 5.36
CA LYS A 53 -5.83 -1.35 4.44
C LYS A 53 -6.69 -2.46 5.03
N VAL A 54 -7.20 -3.32 4.16
CA VAL A 54 -7.96 -4.51 4.55
C VAL A 54 -7.23 -5.73 4.02
N GLY A 55 -6.56 -6.44 4.92
CA GLY A 55 -5.81 -7.66 4.61
C GLY A 55 -6.55 -8.92 5.01
N ARG A 56 -6.19 -10.05 4.39
CA ARG A 56 -6.77 -11.36 4.73
C ARG A 56 -6.49 -11.75 6.18
N SER A 57 -5.27 -11.51 6.64
CA SER A 57 -4.76 -12.02 7.92
C SER A 57 -4.99 -11.05 9.06
N SER A 58 -4.71 -9.75 8.85
CA SER A 58 -4.88 -8.73 9.91
C SER A 58 -6.21 -7.97 9.86
N GLY A 59 -7.00 -8.16 8.80
CA GLY A 59 -8.24 -7.40 8.62
C GLY A 59 -7.99 -5.91 8.35
N LEU A 60 -8.88 -5.07 8.87
CA LEU A 60 -8.80 -3.60 8.75
C LEU A 60 -7.74 -3.06 9.72
N THR A 61 -6.65 -2.52 9.19
CA THR A 61 -5.61 -1.86 9.98
C THR A 61 -5.42 -0.40 9.54
N LYS A 62 -4.83 0.40 10.44
CA LYS A 62 -4.56 1.81 10.24
C LYS A 62 -3.08 2.09 10.39
N GLY A 63 -2.57 3.05 9.63
CA GLY A 63 -1.17 3.41 9.63
C GLY A 63 -0.95 4.83 9.14
N THR A 64 0.33 5.21 9.05
CA THR A 64 0.77 6.50 8.56
C THR A 64 1.91 6.32 7.57
N ILE A 65 1.88 7.05 6.46
CA ILE A 65 2.99 7.08 5.50
C ILE A 65 4.16 7.84 6.14
N LEU A 66 5.30 7.18 6.30
CA LEU A 66 6.48 7.76 6.94
C LEU A 66 7.56 8.17 5.94
N ALA A 67 7.67 7.46 4.83
CA ALA A 67 8.65 7.76 3.78
C ALA A 67 8.11 7.39 2.39
N TYR A 68 8.68 8.04 1.38
CA TYR A 68 8.51 7.71 -0.02
C TYR A 68 9.88 7.56 -0.71
N ALA A 69 9.98 6.65 -1.69
CA ALA A 69 11.20 6.32 -2.44
C ALA A 69 12.40 5.98 -1.51
N LEU A 70 12.19 5.04 -0.60
CA LEU A 70 13.16 4.66 0.42
C LEU A 70 14.07 3.54 -0.07
N GLU A 71 15.38 3.77 0.05
CA GLU A 71 16.43 2.77 -0.13
C GLU A 71 17.06 2.41 1.21
N TYR A 72 17.22 1.11 1.50
CA TYR A 72 17.91 0.64 2.71
C TYR A 72 18.61 -0.70 2.50
N ASN A 73 19.61 -0.98 3.34
CA ASN A 73 20.31 -2.26 3.34
C ASN A 73 19.81 -3.16 4.49
N ASP A 74 19.68 -4.45 4.21
CA ASP A 74 19.46 -5.48 5.22
C ASP A 74 20.75 -5.85 5.97
N GLU A 75 20.63 -6.73 6.97
CA GLU A 75 21.78 -7.24 7.73
C GLU A 75 22.77 -8.04 6.88
N LYS A 76 22.33 -8.56 5.74
CA LYS A 76 23.13 -9.34 4.78
C LYS A 76 23.73 -8.48 3.67
N GLY A 77 23.53 -7.16 3.69
CA GLY A 77 24.02 -6.22 2.68
C GLY A 77 23.23 -6.24 1.36
N ILE A 78 22.01 -6.77 1.35
CA ILE A 78 21.07 -6.66 0.23
C ILE A 78 20.40 -5.29 0.31
N CYS A 79 20.42 -4.56 -0.80
CA CYS A 79 19.76 -3.27 -0.90
C CYS A 79 18.32 -3.45 -1.38
N PHE A 80 17.38 -2.88 -0.63
CA PHE A 80 15.95 -2.86 -0.91
C PHE A 80 15.51 -1.46 -1.30
N PHE A 81 14.69 -1.38 -2.34
CA PHE A 81 14.02 -0.16 -2.76
C PHE A 81 12.50 -0.33 -2.65
N THR A 82 11.86 0.52 -1.86
CA THR A 82 10.40 0.55 -1.69
C THR A 82 9.85 1.95 -1.97
N ASP A 83 8.70 2.02 -2.63
CA ASP A 83 8.09 3.31 -2.94
C ASP A 83 7.49 3.91 -1.68
N PHE A 84 6.78 3.13 -0.87
CA PHE A 84 6.18 3.56 0.38
C PHE A 84 6.76 2.83 1.58
N LEU A 85 6.83 3.56 2.68
CA LEU A 85 7.01 3.01 4.01
C LEU A 85 5.86 3.44 4.91
N VAL A 86 5.06 2.48 5.36
CA VAL A 86 3.92 2.72 6.25
C VAL A 86 4.22 2.14 7.62
N VAL A 87 3.85 2.86 8.68
CA VAL A 87 3.95 2.37 10.07
C VAL A 87 2.55 2.27 10.65
N GLY A 88 2.26 1.16 11.31
CA GLY A 88 0.98 0.94 11.97
C GLY A 88 0.76 1.87 13.18
N GLU A 89 -0.51 2.17 13.45
CA GLU A 89 -0.89 2.99 14.61
C GLU A 89 -0.76 2.20 15.93
N ASN A 90 -0.66 2.91 17.06
CA ASN A 90 -0.69 2.33 18.41
C ASN A 90 0.34 1.20 18.66
N ARG A 91 1.50 1.27 17.99
CA ARG A 91 2.57 0.24 18.04
C ARG A 91 2.14 -1.14 17.53
N GLN A 92 1.04 -1.21 16.77
CA GLN A 92 0.63 -2.42 16.08
C GLN A 92 1.28 -2.50 14.71
N THR A 93 1.44 -3.71 14.17
CA THR A 93 1.89 -3.89 12.79
C THR A 93 0.80 -3.40 11.84
N PHE A 94 1.21 -2.77 10.73
CA PHE A 94 0.25 -2.39 9.72
C PHE A 94 -0.18 -3.60 8.87
N ASP A 95 0.66 -4.61 8.69
CA ASP A 95 0.35 -5.86 7.98
C ASP A 95 0.85 -7.11 8.72
N LEU A 96 0.35 -8.27 8.27
CA LEU A 96 0.79 -9.61 8.69
C LEU A 96 1.01 -10.48 7.45
N GLU A 97 1.71 -11.60 7.62
CA GLU A 97 1.88 -12.59 6.56
C GLU A 97 0.51 -13.03 5.99
N GLY A 98 0.37 -12.92 4.66
CA GLY A 98 -0.88 -13.15 3.94
C GLY A 98 -1.67 -11.88 3.59
N ASP A 99 -1.21 -10.70 4.02
CA ASP A 99 -1.76 -9.41 3.58
C ASP A 99 -1.06 -8.84 2.32
N SER A 100 -0.01 -9.48 1.82
CA SER A 100 0.67 -9.11 0.57
C SER A 100 -0.33 -8.93 -0.57
N GLY A 101 -0.20 -7.84 -1.33
CA GLY A 101 -1.16 -7.51 -2.39
C GLY A 101 -2.42 -6.74 -1.92
N SER A 102 -2.57 -6.47 -0.62
CA SER A 102 -3.67 -5.64 -0.14
C SER A 102 -3.52 -4.18 -0.57
N LEU A 103 -4.63 -3.56 -0.92
CA LEU A 103 -4.71 -2.15 -1.30
C LEU A 103 -4.56 -1.24 -0.07
N ILE A 104 -3.76 -0.19 -0.20
CA ILE A 104 -3.58 0.87 0.79
C ILE A 104 -4.35 2.10 0.34
N LEU A 105 -5.17 2.63 1.23
CA LEU A 105 -6.07 3.75 0.99
C LEU A 105 -5.71 4.91 1.91
N VAL A 106 -5.54 6.10 1.34
CA VAL A 106 -5.41 7.34 2.11
C VAL A 106 -6.77 7.76 2.64
N VAL A 107 -6.81 8.12 3.92
CA VAL A 107 -8.00 8.62 4.61
C VAL A 107 -7.67 9.92 5.35
N GLY A 108 -8.68 10.75 5.62
CA GLY A 108 -8.48 12.00 6.33
C GLY A 108 -9.77 12.82 6.38
N ASP A 109 -9.77 13.86 7.21
CA ASP A 109 -10.97 14.67 7.46
C ASP A 109 -11.35 15.51 6.23
N ASP A 110 -10.36 15.85 5.39
CA ASP A 110 -10.53 16.58 4.12
C ASP A 110 -10.76 15.64 2.92
N ILE A 111 -10.94 14.34 3.14
CA ILE A 111 -11.07 13.34 2.07
C ILE A 111 -12.45 12.70 2.16
N GLU A 112 -13.32 13.04 1.20
CA GLU A 112 -14.70 12.53 1.14
C GLU A 112 -14.76 11.00 0.98
N LYS A 113 -13.95 10.45 0.08
CA LYS A 113 -13.84 9.00 -0.17
C LYS A 113 -12.38 8.53 -0.02
N PRO A 114 -12.10 7.43 0.70
CA PRO A 114 -10.78 6.84 0.79
C PRO A 114 -10.13 6.65 -0.59
N ARG A 115 -8.89 7.10 -0.76
CA ARG A 115 -8.22 7.13 -2.08
C ARG A 115 -7.12 6.08 -2.18
N PRO A 116 -7.16 5.17 -3.17
CA PRO A 116 -6.11 4.17 -3.38
C PRO A 116 -4.76 4.85 -3.67
N ILE A 117 -3.69 4.44 -3.00
CA ILE A 117 -2.36 5.04 -3.22
C ILE A 117 -1.25 4.01 -3.42
N GLY A 118 -1.38 2.84 -2.81
CA GLY A 118 -0.33 1.83 -2.84
C GLY A 118 -0.85 0.42 -2.66
N ILE A 119 0.03 -0.55 -2.87
CA ILE A 119 -0.24 -1.96 -2.65
C ILE A 119 0.88 -2.55 -1.79
N ILE A 120 0.53 -3.40 -0.82
CA ILE A 120 1.53 -4.02 0.07
C ILE A 120 2.46 -4.90 -0.75
N TRP A 121 3.75 -4.65 -0.61
CA TRP A 121 4.79 -5.46 -1.24
C TRP A 121 5.12 -6.65 -0.33
N GLY A 122 4.87 -7.86 -0.84
CA GLY A 122 5.17 -9.10 -0.12
C GLY A 122 6.67 -9.41 -0.06
N GLY A 123 7.08 -10.15 0.98
CA GLY A 123 8.42 -10.77 1.05
C GLY A 123 9.51 -9.94 1.74
N THR A 124 9.19 -8.76 2.28
CA THR A 124 10.16 -7.88 2.97
C THR A 124 10.22 -8.04 4.48
N ALA A 125 9.46 -9.00 5.06
CA ALA A 125 9.29 -9.24 6.51
C ALA A 125 10.50 -8.79 7.34
N ASN A 126 10.45 -7.55 7.82
CA ASN A 126 11.38 -6.90 8.75
C ASN A 126 12.86 -7.30 8.65
N ARG A 127 13.43 -7.28 7.44
CA ARG A 127 14.84 -7.69 7.21
C ARG A 127 15.88 -6.58 7.41
N GLY A 128 15.48 -5.33 7.60
CA GLY A 128 16.38 -4.17 7.49
C GLY A 128 17.10 -3.74 8.78
N ARG A 129 18.25 -3.05 8.62
CA ARG A 129 18.96 -2.38 9.73
C ARG A 129 18.42 -0.98 10.07
N LEU A 130 17.41 -0.51 9.33
CA LEU A 130 16.92 0.85 9.43
C LEU A 130 16.12 1.05 10.73
N LYS A 131 16.61 1.93 11.60
CA LYS A 131 15.89 2.40 12.80
C LYS A 131 15.32 3.78 12.50
N LEU A 132 14.00 3.88 12.40
CA LEU A 132 13.31 5.13 12.05
C LEU A 132 13.08 6.03 13.26
N LYS A 133 13.06 5.45 14.47
CA LYS A 133 12.96 6.14 15.77
C LYS A 133 13.79 5.41 16.83
N ASP A 134 14.40 6.14 17.74
CA ASP A 134 15.13 5.55 18.86
C ASP A 134 14.20 4.67 19.72
N GLY A 135 14.62 3.42 19.95
CA GLY A 135 13.90 2.46 20.79
C GLY A 135 12.70 1.75 20.16
N LEU A 136 12.35 2.04 18.90
CA LEU A 136 11.37 1.27 18.13
C LEU A 136 12.11 0.59 16.97
N GLY A 137 12.19 -0.74 17.01
CA GLY A 137 12.77 -1.50 15.91
C GLY A 137 11.94 -1.35 14.63
N PRO A 138 12.45 -1.83 13.50
CA PRO A 138 11.71 -1.94 12.24
C PRO A 138 10.54 -2.96 12.32
N GLU A 139 10.06 -3.31 13.51
CA GLU A 139 9.13 -4.43 13.71
C GLU A 139 7.68 -4.15 13.27
N ASN A 140 7.36 -2.89 12.92
CA ASN A 140 5.99 -2.45 12.54
C ASN A 140 5.92 -1.68 11.21
N TRP A 141 6.95 -1.75 10.38
CA TRP A 141 6.94 -1.12 9.06
C TRP A 141 6.33 -2.04 7.99
N THR A 142 5.74 -1.43 6.97
CA THR A 142 5.22 -2.12 5.80
C THR A 142 5.78 -1.44 4.57
N SER A 143 6.42 -2.24 3.72
CA SER A 143 6.84 -1.81 2.39
C SER A 143 5.66 -1.87 1.43
N ALA A 144 5.53 -0.86 0.58
CA ALA A 144 4.46 -0.82 -0.41
C ALA A 144 4.92 -0.17 -1.73
N VAL A 145 4.22 -0.52 -2.81
CA VAL A 145 4.48 -0.04 -4.17
C VAL A 145 3.57 1.14 -4.47
N ASP A 146 4.06 2.09 -5.25
CA ASP A 146 3.26 3.18 -5.82
C ASP A 146 2.24 2.61 -6.81
N LEU A 147 0.96 2.68 -6.44
CA LEU A 147 -0.12 2.11 -7.24
C LEU A 147 -0.28 2.85 -8.57
N GLY A 148 -0.19 4.18 -8.57
CA GLY A 148 -0.35 4.97 -9.79
C GLY A 148 0.72 4.60 -10.80
N ARG A 149 1.98 4.53 -10.36
CA ARG A 149 3.10 4.09 -11.21
C ARG A 149 2.94 2.64 -11.67
N LEU A 150 2.50 1.74 -10.78
CA LEU A 150 2.32 0.33 -11.12
C LEU A 150 1.24 0.15 -12.18
N LEU A 151 0.12 0.86 -12.07
CA LEU A 151 -0.96 0.85 -13.05
C LEU A 151 -0.48 1.36 -14.42
N ASP A 152 0.33 2.42 -14.46
CA ASP A 152 0.92 2.92 -15.72
C ASP A 152 1.82 1.88 -16.38
N LEU A 153 2.66 1.19 -15.60
CA LEU A 153 3.56 0.15 -16.10
C LEU A 153 2.80 -1.08 -16.65
N LEU A 154 1.69 -1.43 -16.00
CA LEU A 154 0.84 -2.55 -16.41
C LEU A 154 -0.19 -2.15 -17.48
N GLN A 155 -0.35 -0.86 -17.77
CA GLN A 155 -1.38 -0.31 -18.66
C GLN A 155 -2.80 -0.70 -18.21
N LEU A 156 -3.09 -0.50 -16.93
CA LEU A 156 -4.37 -0.86 -16.32
C LEU A 156 -5.02 0.35 -15.66
N ASP A 157 -6.35 0.32 -15.62
CA ASP A 157 -7.15 1.25 -14.83
C ASP A 157 -7.76 0.55 -13.62
N LEU A 158 -7.84 1.27 -12.49
CA LEU A 158 -8.51 0.76 -11.30
C LEU A 158 -10.02 1.00 -11.41
N VAL A 159 -10.79 -0.07 -11.26
CA VAL A 159 -12.25 -0.02 -11.23
C VAL A 159 -12.72 0.48 -9.86
N THR A 160 -13.25 1.70 -9.81
CA THR A 160 -13.70 2.36 -8.57
C THR A 160 -15.21 2.56 -8.48
N THR A 161 -15.94 2.31 -9.57
CA THR A 161 -17.41 2.41 -9.60
C THR A 161 -18.05 1.14 -10.19
N ASP A 162 -19.25 0.81 -9.75
CA ASP A 162 -19.97 -0.38 -10.23
C ASP A 162 -20.37 -0.27 -11.72
N VAL A 163 -20.46 0.94 -12.27
CA VAL A 163 -20.69 1.16 -13.71
C VAL A 163 -19.51 0.66 -14.53
N SER A 164 -18.29 0.85 -14.02
CA SER A 164 -17.06 0.40 -14.67
C SER A 164 -16.82 -1.12 -14.56
N LEU A 165 -17.69 -1.86 -13.85
CA LEU A 165 -17.68 -3.34 -13.80
C LEU A 165 -18.55 -3.99 -14.91
N GLN A 166 -19.37 -3.20 -15.63
CA GLN A 166 -20.26 -3.65 -16.70
C GLN A 166 -19.60 -3.57 -18.07
#